data_AF-A0A0Q8T790-F1
#
_entry.id   AF-A0A0Q8T790-F1
#
_cell.length_a   1.000
_cell.length_b   1.000
_cell.length_c   1.000
_cell.angle_alpha   90.00
_cell.angle_beta   90.00
_cell.angle_gamma   90.00
#
_symmetry.space_group_name_H-M   'P 1'
#
loop_
_entity.id
_entity.type
_entity.pdbx_description
1 polymer ?
#
loop_
_entity_poly.entity_id
_entity_poly.type
_entity_poly.pdbx_seq_one_letter_code
_entity_poly.pdbx_strand_id
1 'polypeptide(L)'
;MLALFALAGCSAMTRPLEVHIRPDAYQVGSVKSALATPAVDEVVRVNPRRVLMVTCRSTPPAKIIQFEVELRARHKAELQGTLTSEGCAA
;
A
#
# COMPACT_ATOMS: atom_id res chain seq x y z
N MET A 1 -29.91 -38.80 -7.55
CA MET A 1 -28.70 -38.24 -8.19
C MET A 1 -28.49 -36.85 -7.58
N LEU A 2 -27.74 -36.77 -6.46
CA LEU A 2 -27.48 -35.50 -5.77
C LEU A 2 -26.44 -34.71 -6.57
N ALA A 3 -26.85 -33.59 -7.17
CA ALA A 3 -25.92 -32.65 -7.79
C ALA A 3 -25.27 -31.81 -6.67
N LEU A 4 -24.01 -32.12 -6.33
CA LEU A 4 -23.17 -31.19 -5.59
C LEU A 4 -22.76 -30.07 -6.53
N PHE A 5 -23.45 -28.93 -6.44
CA PHE A 5 -22.94 -27.67 -6.97
C PHE A 5 -21.78 -27.20 -6.09
N ALA A 6 -20.57 -27.57 -6.47
CA ALA A 6 -19.36 -26.93 -5.95
C ALA A 6 -19.35 -25.49 -6.47
N LEU A 7 -19.88 -24.56 -5.67
CA LEU A 7 -19.60 -23.14 -5.82
C LEU A 7 -18.11 -22.95 -5.53
N ALA A 8 -17.28 -23.14 -6.55
CA ALA A 8 -15.92 -22.61 -6.58
C ALA A 8 -16.06 -21.08 -6.61
N GLY A 9 -16.37 -20.49 -5.46
CA GLY A 9 -16.24 -19.06 -5.27
C GLY A 9 -14.79 -18.72 -5.53
N CYS A 10 -14.51 -18.12 -6.69
CA CYS A 10 -13.33 -17.32 -6.86
C CYS A 10 -13.38 -16.24 -5.78
N SER A 11 -12.79 -16.53 -4.63
CA SER A 11 -12.32 -15.52 -3.69
C SER A 11 -11.25 -14.76 -4.47
N ALA A 12 -11.68 -13.78 -5.27
CA ALA A 12 -10.84 -12.74 -5.83
C ALA A 12 -10.34 -11.92 -4.64
N MET A 13 -9.41 -12.51 -3.89
CA MET A 13 -8.71 -11.85 -2.82
C MET A 13 -7.77 -10.85 -3.51
N THR A 14 -8.32 -9.69 -3.88
CA THR A 14 -7.57 -8.59 -4.44
C THR A 14 -6.41 -8.31 -3.49
N ARG A 15 -5.20 -8.56 -3.98
CA ARG A 15 -3.96 -8.28 -3.25
C ARG A 15 -3.98 -6.81 -2.83
N PRO A 16 -3.51 -6.47 -1.62
CA PRO A 16 -3.41 -5.07 -1.24
C PRO A 16 -2.49 -4.33 -2.21
N LEU A 17 -2.75 -3.05 -2.42
CA LEU A 17 -1.80 -2.21 -3.14
C LEU A 17 -0.61 -1.93 -2.22
N GLU A 18 0.59 -2.33 -2.64
CA GLU A 18 1.81 -2.10 -1.87
C GLU A 18 2.32 -0.67 -2.07
N VAL A 19 2.69 -0.04 -0.95
CA VAL A 19 3.35 1.25 -0.89
C VAL A 19 4.65 1.05 -0.13
N HIS A 20 5.77 1.20 -0.80
CA HIS A 20 7.07 1.11 -0.14
C HIS A 20 7.45 2.49 0.39
N ILE A 21 7.68 2.60 1.71
CA ILE A 21 8.09 3.83 2.37
C ILE A 21 9.53 3.68 2.85
N ARG A 22 10.44 4.35 2.15
CA ARG A 22 11.89 4.31 2.38
C ARG A 22 12.38 5.66 2.88
N PRO A 23 13.60 5.77 3.45
CA PRO A 23 14.15 7.06 3.85
C PRO A 23 14.13 8.08 2.69
N ASP A 24 14.59 7.66 1.50
CA ASP A 24 14.74 8.49 0.31
C ASP A 24 13.43 8.74 -0.44
N ALA A 25 12.48 7.79 -0.43
CA ALA A 25 11.33 7.85 -1.33
C ALA A 25 10.09 7.08 -0.83
N TYR A 26 8.95 7.47 -1.40
CA TYR A 26 7.73 6.68 -1.46
C TYR A 26 7.67 6.01 -2.84
N GLN A 27 7.28 4.75 -2.91
CA GLN A 27 7.06 4.04 -4.17
C GLN A 27 5.74 3.29 -4.19
N VAL A 28 4.98 3.45 -5.28
CA VAL A 28 3.74 2.72 -5.58
C VAL A 28 3.75 2.37 -7.07
N GLY A 29 3.76 1.09 -7.41
CA GLY A 29 3.91 0.65 -8.79
C GLY A 29 5.16 1.28 -9.46
N SER A 30 4.94 2.03 -10.54
CA SER A 30 5.99 2.76 -11.26
C SER A 30 6.29 4.16 -10.71
N VAL A 31 5.48 4.68 -9.79
CA VAL A 31 5.69 6.01 -9.20
C VAL A 31 6.71 5.89 -8.08
N LYS A 32 7.84 6.61 -8.20
CA LYS A 32 8.83 6.82 -7.13
C LYS A 32 9.03 8.32 -6.93
N SER A 33 8.86 8.81 -5.70
CA SER A 33 9.02 10.23 -5.37
C SER A 33 9.57 10.43 -3.96
N ALA A 34 10.34 11.51 -3.75
CA ALA A 34 10.74 11.92 -2.40
C ALA A 34 9.56 12.43 -1.55
N LEU A 35 8.51 12.93 -2.21
CA LEU A 35 7.30 13.50 -1.61
C LEU A 35 6.17 12.47 -1.52
N ALA A 36 5.30 12.59 -0.52
CA ALA A 36 4.16 11.69 -0.33
C ALA A 36 3.09 11.86 -1.41
N THR A 37 2.82 13.10 -1.84
CA THR A 37 1.71 13.43 -2.73
C THR A 37 1.64 12.63 -4.02
N PRO A 38 2.72 12.45 -4.81
CA PRO A 38 2.63 11.66 -6.03
C PRO A 38 2.30 10.18 -5.77
N ALA A 39 2.79 9.61 -4.66
CA ALA A 39 2.44 8.26 -4.26
C ALA A 39 0.97 8.16 -3.81
N VAL A 40 0.47 9.17 -3.08
CA VAL A 40 -0.95 9.25 -2.68
C VAL A 40 -1.86 9.41 -3.90
N ASP A 41 -1.49 10.26 -4.86
CA ASP A 41 -2.22 10.44 -6.12
C ASP A 41 -2.39 9.12 -6.85
N GLU A 42 -1.32 8.31 -6.91
CA GLU A 42 -1.36 6.99 -7.52
C GLU A 42 -2.28 6.03 -6.76
N VAL A 43 -2.23 6.03 -5.43
CA VAL A 43 -3.16 5.21 -4.61
C VAL A 43 -4.61 5.62 -4.85
N VAL A 44 -4.90 6.93 -4.86
CA VAL A 44 -6.25 7.45 -5.13
C VAL A 44 -6.72 7.05 -6.54
N ARG A 45 -5.83 7.16 -7.54
CA ARG A 45 -6.11 6.79 -8.93
C ARG A 45 -6.42 5.30 -9.08
N VAL A 46 -5.67 4.44 -8.41
CA VAL A 46 -5.91 2.98 -8.41
C VAL A 46 -7.14 2.59 -7.59
N ASN A 47 -7.52 3.42 -6.61
CA ASN A 47 -8.70 3.25 -5.74
C ASN A 47 -8.76 1.85 -5.08
N PRO A 48 -7.70 1.38 -4.39
CA PRO A 48 -7.68 0.07 -3.78
C PRO A 48 -8.54 0.03 -2.52
N ARG A 49 -9.08 -1.15 -2.18
CA ARG A 49 -9.75 -1.35 -0.88
C ARG A 49 -8.75 -1.40 0.29
N ARG A 50 -7.56 -1.95 0.04
CA ARG A 50 -6.51 -2.17 1.05
C ARG A 50 -5.17 -1.68 0.54
N VAL A 51 -4.42 -1.02 1.42
CA VAL A 51 -3.06 -0.55 1.19
C VAL A 51 -2.14 -1.22 2.20
N LEU A 52 -1.08 -1.86 1.71
CA LEU A 52 -0.01 -2.42 2.53
C LEU A 52 1.19 -1.47 2.47
N MET A 53 1.49 -0.80 3.59
CA MET A 53 2.68 0.02 3.75
C MET A 53 3.85 -0.87 4.15
N VAL A 54 4.80 -1.04 3.23
CA VAL A 54 6.04 -1.77 3.43
C VAL A 54 7.14 -0.77 3.74
N THR A 55 7.49 -0.66 5.02
CA THR A 55 8.34 0.43 5.51
C THR A 55 9.72 -0.09 5.90
N CYS A 56 10.76 0.59 5.44
CA CYS A 56 12.11 0.32 5.91
C CYS A 56 12.27 0.70 7.38
N ARG A 57 12.96 -0.12 8.18
CA ARG A 57 13.20 0.18 9.61
C ARG A 57 13.93 1.51 9.84
N SER A 58 14.74 1.95 8.88
CA SER A 58 15.46 3.22 8.92
C SER A 58 14.61 4.43 8.54
N THR A 59 13.39 4.23 8.04
CA THR A 59 12.49 5.31 7.62
C THR A 59 12.06 6.13 8.85
N PRO A 60 12.24 7.47 8.85
CA PRO A 60 11.76 8.31 9.93
C PRO A 60 10.23 8.19 10.11
N PRO A 61 9.72 8.07 11.35
CA PRO A 61 8.28 7.93 11.60
C PRO A 61 7.44 9.07 11.00
N ALA A 62 8.00 10.29 10.96
CA ALA A 62 7.34 11.45 10.36
C ALA A 62 6.97 11.23 8.87
N LYS A 63 7.79 10.49 8.13
CA LYS A 63 7.54 10.15 6.72
C LYS A 63 6.35 9.19 6.57
N ILE A 64 6.22 8.24 7.49
CA ILE A 64 5.08 7.31 7.53
C ILE A 64 3.79 8.08 7.85
N ILE A 65 3.84 8.93 8.89
CA ILE A 65 2.70 9.75 9.31
C ILE A 65 2.27 10.69 8.19
N GLN A 66 3.20 11.32 7.47
CA GLN A 66 2.89 12.20 6.35
C GLN A 66 2.05 11.48 5.28
N PHE A 67 2.48 10.28 4.87
CA PHE A 67 1.73 9.48 3.89
C PHE A 67 0.34 9.09 4.42
N GLU A 68 0.25 8.59 5.65
CA GLU A 68 -1.03 8.19 6.23
C GLU A 68 -2.04 9.35 6.31
N VAL A 69 -1.59 10.51 6.79
CA VAL A 69 -2.44 11.70 6.93
C VAL A 69 -2.97 12.14 5.58
N GLU A 70 -2.09 12.24 4.59
CA GLU A 70 -2.46 12.69 3.25
C GLU A 70 -3.38 11.69 2.56
N LEU A 71 -3.10 10.38 2.67
CA LEU A 71 -3.94 9.35 2.09
C LEU A 71 -5.34 9.34 2.73
N ARG A 72 -5.43 9.39 4.06
CA ARG A 72 -6.71 9.38 4.79
C ARG A 72 -7.57 10.61 4.49
N ALA A 73 -6.96 11.74 4.14
CA ALA A 73 -7.69 12.94 3.73
C ALA A 73 -8.38 12.78 2.36
N ARG A 74 -7.94 11.84 1.51
CA ARG A 74 -8.34 11.72 0.10
C ARG A 74 -8.97 10.38 -0.25
N HIS A 75 -8.69 9.33 0.52
CA HIS A 75 -9.15 7.97 0.27
C HIS A 75 -9.38 7.19 1.56
N LYS A 76 -10.41 6.35 1.57
CA LYS A 76 -10.81 5.51 2.73
C LYS A 76 -10.41 4.06 2.54
N ALA A 77 -9.14 3.81 2.21
CA ALA A 77 -8.59 2.45 2.20
C ALA A 77 -8.33 1.95 3.62
N GLU A 78 -8.47 0.64 3.82
CA GLU A 78 -7.90 -0.04 4.99
C GLU A 78 -6.37 -0.01 4.88
N LEU A 79 -5.70 0.50 5.92
CA LEU A 79 -4.24 0.57 5.96
C LEU A 79 -3.69 -0.56 6.83
N GLN A 80 -2.72 -1.29 6.29
CA GLN A 80 -1.91 -2.28 7.01
C GLN A 80 -0.45 -1.88 6.92
N GLY A 81 0.32 -2.07 7.99
CA GLY A 81 1.73 -1.70 8.05
C GLY A 81 2.62 -2.89 8.37
N THR A 82 3.76 -2.99 7.69
CA THR A 82 4.84 -3.93 8.01
C THR A 82 6.21 -3.26 7.92
N LEU A 83 7.16 -3.77 8.70
CA LEU A 83 8.54 -3.31 8.71
C LEU A 83 9.45 -4.33 8.01
N THR A 84 10.32 -3.85 7.12
CA THR A 84 11.31 -4.69 6.42
C THR A 84 12.71 -4.11 6.48
N SER A 85 13.70 -4.99 6.30
CA SER A 85 15.10 -4.65 6.01
C SER A 85 15.50 -4.97 4.57
N GLU A 86 14.66 -5.67 3.82
CA GLU A 86 14.92 -6.06 2.43
C GLU A 86 14.64 -4.90 1.47
N GLY A 87 15.50 -4.72 0.47
CA GLY A 87 15.34 -3.65 -0.53
C GLY A 87 15.49 -2.22 0.01
N CYS A 88 15.89 -2.09 1.29
CA CYS A 88 16.17 -0.85 1.99
C CYS A 88 17.60 -0.38 1.72
N ALA A 89 17.90 -0.02 0.47
CA ALA A 89 19.12 0.76 0.20
C ALA A 89 18.93 2.19 0.70
N ALA A 90 20.00 2.75 1.29
CA ALA A 90 20.07 4.08 1.87
C ALA A 90 19.89 5.21 0.85
#